data_AF-A0AAU5VGY3-F1
#
_entry.id   AF-A0AAU5VGY3-F1
#
_cell.length_a   1.000
_cell.length_b   1.000
_cell.length_c   1.000
_cell.angle_alpha   90.00
_cell.angle_beta   90.00
_cell.angle_gamma   90.00
#
_symmetry.space_group_name_H-M   'P 1'
#
loop_
_entity.id
_entity.type
_entity.pdbx_description
1 polymer ?
#
loop_
_entity_poly.entity_id
_entity_poly.type
_entity_poly.pdbx_seq_one_letter_code
_entity_poly.pdbx_strand_id
1 'polypeptide(L)'
;MTTPDRLDTWSIRIAERAAPKESGFAAQTARAYAAGGAPRRNLFSSPGQAAGGMGGGAVAVLPAVLDGLAYAAESLKSALGSPELNNLLSATGLLVGLRAQRRAEAATRRPGEDDGTALPDDGAPTGPPPAPSPGPPPSPSSPGPSPSPRAVPGDDEGGGGDRDGGADGDEDLSSASPGARPGALPGTAAPSGGAAPGSDAPTVDVVRAALRMSGRLRARGLAPAEADELTARLIARLVTEDDPEEAAAFLDALVGDEAPPPLRGPGARCGKLRRLGSAASGLLLRAGRPRTTPHGPPPGPEGTNQG
;
A
#
# COMPACT_ATOMS: atom_id res chain seq x y z
N MET A 1 0.78 9.05 -22.63
CA MET A 1 -0.20 8.11 -22.05
C MET A 1 -1.16 8.93 -21.20
N THR A 2 -2.47 8.80 -21.38
CA THR A 2 -3.43 9.62 -20.63
C THR A 2 -3.63 9.05 -19.21
N THR A 3 -4.10 9.87 -18.26
CA THR A 3 -4.43 9.42 -16.90
C THR A 3 -5.34 8.17 -16.86
N PRO A 4 -6.43 8.08 -17.64
CA PRO A 4 -7.25 6.87 -17.67
C PRO A 4 -6.51 5.64 -18.23
N ASP A 5 -5.63 5.80 -19.22
CA ASP A 5 -4.84 4.68 -19.75
C ASP A 5 -3.90 4.10 -18.68
N ARG A 6 -3.29 4.99 -17.88
CA ARG A 6 -2.38 4.59 -16.77
C ARG A 6 -3.15 3.83 -15.70
N LEU A 7 -4.29 4.37 -15.28
CA LEU A 7 -5.12 3.77 -14.26
C LEU A 7 -5.63 2.38 -14.69
N ASP A 8 -6.05 2.24 -15.95
CA ASP A 8 -6.47 0.96 -16.51
C ASP A 8 -5.31 -0.06 -16.51
N THR A 9 -4.14 0.33 -17.03
CA THR A 9 -2.96 -0.55 -17.13
C THR A 9 -2.52 -1.04 -15.75
N TRP A 10 -2.39 -0.13 -14.79
CA TRP A 10 -1.97 -0.46 -13.42
C TRP A 10 -2.99 -1.31 -12.68
N SER A 11 -4.27 -1.01 -12.83
CA SER A 11 -5.32 -1.81 -12.19
C SER A 11 -5.33 -3.26 -12.67
N ILE A 12 -5.11 -3.50 -13.98
CA ILE A 12 -5.00 -4.83 -14.55
C ILE A 12 -3.78 -5.56 -13.97
N ARG A 13 -2.61 -4.93 -13.94
CA ARG A 13 -1.39 -5.52 -13.35
C ARG A 13 -1.57 -5.90 -11.88
N ILE A 14 -2.20 -5.02 -11.09
CA ILE A 14 -2.51 -5.27 -9.68
C ILE A 14 -3.48 -6.45 -9.55
N ALA A 15 -4.54 -6.48 -10.37
CA ALA A 15 -5.55 -7.53 -10.34
C ALA A 15 -4.98 -8.89 -10.76
N GLU A 16 -4.18 -8.97 -11.82
CA GLU A 16 -3.51 -10.22 -12.26
C GLU A 16 -2.71 -10.91 -11.15
N ARG A 17 -2.29 -10.16 -10.12
CA ARG A 17 -1.47 -10.67 -9.01
C ARG A 17 -2.24 -10.86 -7.71
N ALA A 18 -3.09 -9.90 -7.37
CA ALA A 18 -3.85 -9.90 -6.13
C ALA A 18 -5.15 -10.70 -6.26
N ALA A 19 -5.78 -10.65 -7.43
CA ALA A 19 -7.07 -11.27 -7.69
C ALA A 19 -7.16 -11.67 -9.18
N PRO A 20 -6.45 -12.73 -9.64
CA PRO A 20 -6.35 -13.05 -11.07
C PRO A 20 -7.72 -13.24 -11.75
N LYS A 21 -8.69 -13.76 -10.98
CA LYS A 21 -10.09 -13.96 -11.40
C LYS A 21 -10.86 -12.65 -11.63
N GLU A 22 -10.33 -11.52 -11.15
CA GLU A 22 -10.92 -10.18 -11.23
C GLU A 22 -10.22 -9.26 -12.26
N SER A 23 -9.17 -9.74 -12.92
CA SER A 23 -8.40 -8.99 -13.92
C SER A 23 -9.27 -8.41 -15.05
N GLY A 24 -10.27 -9.17 -15.51
CA GLY A 24 -11.20 -8.73 -16.56
C GLY A 24 -12.09 -7.53 -16.19
N PHE A 25 -12.24 -7.22 -14.90
CA PHE A 25 -13.05 -6.09 -14.41
C PHE A 25 -12.18 -4.98 -13.81
N ALA A 26 -10.85 -5.11 -13.87
CA ALA A 26 -9.95 -4.30 -13.06
C ALA A 26 -9.98 -2.83 -13.44
N ALA A 27 -9.90 -2.53 -14.75
CA ALA A 27 -9.99 -1.19 -15.31
C ALA A 27 -11.31 -0.50 -14.91
N GLN A 28 -12.44 -1.18 -15.08
CA GLN A 28 -13.75 -0.66 -14.70
C GLN A 28 -13.85 -0.39 -13.18
N THR A 29 -13.33 -1.32 -12.38
CA THR A 29 -13.32 -1.21 -10.91
C THR A 29 -12.49 -0.02 -10.46
N ALA A 30 -11.29 0.15 -11.03
CA ALA A 30 -10.40 1.26 -10.70
C ALA A 30 -11.00 2.60 -11.14
N ARG A 31 -11.62 2.68 -12.32
CA ARG A 31 -12.31 3.90 -12.77
C ARG A 31 -13.48 4.27 -11.86
N ALA A 32 -14.30 3.29 -11.48
CA ALA A 32 -15.40 3.50 -10.53
C ALA A 32 -14.88 3.92 -9.14
N TYR A 33 -13.72 3.42 -8.75
CA TYR A 33 -13.07 3.78 -7.50
C TYR A 33 -12.53 5.23 -7.53
N ALA A 34 -11.76 5.58 -8.55
CA ALA A 34 -11.16 6.90 -8.74
C ALA A 34 -12.19 8.01 -8.98
N ALA A 35 -13.34 7.67 -9.58
CA ALA A 35 -14.47 8.60 -9.68
C ALA A 35 -15.07 8.97 -8.30
N GLY A 36 -14.74 8.23 -7.24
CA GLY A 36 -15.22 8.49 -5.89
C GLY A 36 -16.74 8.36 -5.74
N GLY A 37 -17.29 9.00 -4.71
CA GLY A 37 -18.74 9.25 -4.60
C GLY A 37 -19.64 8.01 -4.64
N ALA A 38 -20.72 8.07 -5.42
CA ALA A 38 -21.68 6.96 -5.54
C ALA A 38 -21.10 5.73 -6.27
N PRO A 39 -20.37 5.86 -7.39
CA PRO A 39 -19.70 4.73 -8.04
C PRO A 39 -18.80 3.93 -7.08
N ARG A 40 -17.92 4.61 -6.33
CA ARG A 40 -17.05 3.95 -5.34
C ARG A 40 -17.84 3.27 -4.23
N ARG A 41 -18.90 3.91 -3.72
CA ARG A 41 -19.78 3.28 -2.70
C ARG A 41 -20.49 2.04 -3.25
N ASN A 42 -20.92 2.04 -4.50
CA ASN A 42 -21.60 0.91 -5.12
C ASN A 42 -20.69 -0.34 -5.18
N LEU A 43 -19.38 -0.18 -5.36
CA LEU A 43 -18.41 -1.29 -5.31
C LEU A 43 -18.45 -2.05 -3.98
N PHE A 44 -18.74 -1.35 -2.87
CA PHE A 44 -18.81 -1.93 -1.53
C PHE A 44 -20.23 -2.19 -1.05
N SER A 45 -21.22 -1.64 -1.75
CA SER A 45 -22.63 -1.71 -1.36
C SER A 45 -23.36 -2.87 -1.99
N SER A 46 -22.73 -3.77 -2.75
CA SER A 46 -23.34 -5.02 -3.22
C SER A 46 -23.34 -6.07 -2.09
N PRO A 47 -24.36 -6.11 -1.22
CA PRO A 47 -24.42 -6.97 -0.06
C PRO A 47 -25.26 -8.18 -0.50
N GLY A 48 -24.79 -8.90 -1.52
CA GLY A 48 -25.68 -9.81 -2.24
C GLY A 48 -25.18 -10.21 -3.61
N GLN A 49 -24.05 -10.91 -3.67
CA GLN A 49 -24.14 -12.20 -4.35
C GLN A 49 -25.27 -12.94 -3.66
N ALA A 50 -26.43 -13.01 -4.32
CA ALA A 50 -27.64 -13.60 -3.76
C ALA A 50 -27.30 -14.93 -3.09
N ALA A 51 -27.64 -15.06 -1.81
CA ALA A 51 -27.53 -16.31 -1.07
C ALA A 51 -28.35 -17.39 -1.80
N GLY A 52 -27.69 -18.19 -2.64
CA GLY A 52 -28.36 -19.17 -3.51
C GLY A 52 -27.72 -19.34 -4.89
N GLY A 53 -26.89 -18.41 -5.37
CA GLY A 53 -26.09 -18.62 -6.58
C GLY A 53 -24.96 -19.61 -6.31
N MET A 54 -24.90 -20.71 -7.07
CA MET A 54 -23.89 -21.77 -6.99
C MET A 54 -22.52 -21.30 -7.54
N GLY A 55 -22.06 -20.15 -7.05
CA GLY A 55 -20.79 -19.49 -7.32
C GLY A 55 -20.43 -18.71 -6.06
N GLY A 56 -19.95 -19.44 -5.05
CA GLY A 56 -19.73 -18.91 -3.72
C GLY A 56 -18.82 -17.68 -3.71
N GLY A 57 -19.38 -16.55 -3.30
CA GLY A 57 -18.95 -15.83 -2.10
C GLY A 57 -17.52 -15.31 -2.04
N ALA A 58 -16.79 -15.24 -3.15
CA ALA A 58 -15.52 -14.53 -3.15
C ALA A 58 -15.82 -13.05 -2.99
N VAL A 59 -15.59 -12.54 -1.77
CA VAL A 59 -15.51 -11.11 -1.50
C VAL A 59 -14.60 -10.52 -2.57
N ALA A 60 -15.09 -9.53 -3.33
CA ALA A 60 -14.28 -8.88 -4.35
C ALA A 60 -13.02 -8.33 -3.68
N VAL A 61 -11.87 -8.92 -4.02
CA VAL A 61 -10.59 -8.61 -3.38
C VAL A 61 -10.07 -7.29 -3.92
N LEU A 62 -10.27 -7.03 -5.22
CA LEU A 62 -9.74 -5.86 -5.88
C LEU A 62 -10.25 -4.53 -5.28
N PRO A 63 -11.56 -4.31 -5.04
CA PRO A 63 -12.02 -3.09 -4.37
C PRO A 63 -11.38 -2.89 -2.98
N ALA A 64 -11.12 -3.96 -2.23
CA ALA A 64 -10.46 -3.88 -0.92
C ALA A 64 -8.97 -3.53 -1.06
N VAL A 65 -8.29 -4.07 -2.08
CA VAL A 65 -6.90 -3.75 -2.41
C VAL A 65 -6.75 -2.29 -2.83
N LEU A 66 -7.60 -1.81 -3.72
CA LEU A 66 -7.62 -0.40 -4.12
C LEU A 66 -7.87 0.52 -2.91
N ASP A 67 -8.72 0.09 -1.96
CA ASP A 67 -8.93 0.80 -0.70
C ASP A 67 -7.74 0.83 0.24
N GLY A 68 -7.02 -0.29 0.34
CA GLY A 68 -5.75 -0.33 1.05
C GLY A 68 -4.69 0.57 0.42
N LEU A 69 -4.58 0.56 -0.91
CA LEU A 69 -3.62 1.37 -1.67
C LEU A 69 -3.92 2.87 -1.55
N ALA A 70 -5.17 3.29 -1.76
CA ALA A 70 -5.55 4.70 -1.61
C ALA A 70 -5.29 5.21 -0.19
N TYR A 71 -5.49 4.36 0.83
CA TYR A 71 -5.20 4.71 2.22
C TYR A 71 -3.69 4.80 2.53
N ALA A 72 -2.87 4.02 1.82
CA ALA A 72 -1.41 4.01 1.97
C ALA A 72 -0.68 4.96 1.01
N ALA A 73 -1.40 5.58 0.06
CA ALA A 73 -0.85 6.32 -1.07
C ALA A 73 0.15 7.40 -0.65
N GLU A 74 -0.17 8.22 0.36
CA GLU A 74 0.72 9.31 0.77
C GLU A 74 2.06 8.81 1.32
N SER A 75 2.02 7.75 2.14
CA SER A 75 3.25 7.14 2.66
C SER A 75 4.05 6.44 1.57
N LEU A 76 3.38 5.82 0.59
CA LEU A 76 4.03 5.21 -0.57
C LEU A 76 4.66 6.27 -1.49
N LYS A 77 3.98 7.39 -1.74
CA LYS A 77 4.53 8.50 -2.54
C LYS A 77 5.76 9.13 -1.87
N SER A 78 5.69 9.39 -0.57
CA SER A 78 6.85 9.86 0.22
C SER A 78 8.04 8.91 0.06
N ALA A 79 7.78 7.60 0.16
CA ALA A 79 8.81 6.58 -0.02
C ALA A 79 9.37 6.54 -1.46
N LEU A 80 8.51 6.57 -2.48
CA LEU A 80 8.93 6.52 -3.90
C LEU A 80 9.73 7.78 -4.29
N GLY A 81 9.43 8.92 -3.67
CA GLY A 81 10.20 10.16 -3.85
C GLY A 81 11.54 10.20 -3.11
N SER A 82 11.82 9.24 -2.21
CA SER A 82 13.06 9.21 -1.43
C SER A 82 14.23 8.69 -2.29
N PRO A 83 15.32 9.47 -2.41
CA PRO A 83 16.51 9.03 -3.13
C PRO A 83 17.18 7.82 -2.45
N GLU A 84 17.07 7.69 -1.13
CA GLU A 84 17.63 6.56 -0.38
C GLU A 84 16.92 5.24 -0.72
N LEU A 85 15.59 5.26 -0.85
CA LEU A 85 14.83 4.09 -1.27
C LEU A 85 15.27 3.66 -2.68
N ASN A 86 15.37 4.59 -3.62
CA ASN A 86 15.80 4.32 -4.99
C ASN A 86 17.21 3.72 -5.04
N ASN A 87 18.12 4.19 -4.19
CA ASN A 87 19.46 3.61 -4.06
C ASN A 87 19.42 2.19 -3.48
N LEU A 88 18.63 1.95 -2.44
CA LEU A 88 18.47 0.62 -1.84
C LEU A 88 17.89 -0.39 -2.84
N LEU A 89 16.95 0.04 -3.66
CA LEU A 89 16.32 -0.79 -4.68
C LEU A 89 17.25 -1.07 -5.84
N SER A 90 18.04 -0.08 -6.25
CA SER A 90 19.10 -0.28 -7.24
C SER A 90 20.11 -1.30 -6.73
N ALA A 91 20.56 -1.19 -5.47
CA ALA A 91 21.48 -2.14 -4.86
C ALA A 91 20.89 -3.55 -4.75
N THR A 92 19.61 -3.65 -4.37
CA THR A 92 18.91 -4.94 -4.25
C THR A 92 18.67 -5.57 -5.62
N GLY A 93 18.28 -4.78 -6.62
CA GLY A 93 18.10 -5.18 -8.00
C GLY A 93 19.40 -5.68 -8.62
N LEU A 94 20.51 -4.96 -8.40
CA LEU A 94 21.85 -5.41 -8.81
C LEU A 94 22.23 -6.73 -8.15
N LEU A 95 21.97 -6.90 -6.85
CA LEU A 95 22.26 -8.14 -6.13
C LEU A 95 21.43 -9.32 -6.67
N VAL A 96 20.15 -9.10 -6.94
CA VAL A 96 19.26 -10.12 -7.55
C VAL A 96 19.69 -10.43 -8.98
N GLY A 97 20.08 -9.42 -9.76
CA GLY A 97 20.61 -9.56 -11.11
C GLY A 97 21.89 -10.38 -11.15
N LEU A 98 22.86 -10.08 -10.27
CA LEU A 98 24.09 -10.86 -10.10
C LEU A 98 23.80 -12.31 -9.72
N ARG A 99 22.79 -12.55 -8.87
CA ARG A 99 22.39 -13.91 -8.49
C ARG A 99 21.73 -14.66 -9.65
N ALA A 100 20.88 -14.00 -10.43
CA ALA A 100 20.27 -14.57 -11.62
C ALA A 100 21.32 -14.89 -12.69
N GLN A 101 22.27 -13.98 -12.92
CA GLN A 101 23.39 -14.18 -13.84
C GLN A 101 24.24 -15.39 -13.45
N ARG A 102 24.63 -15.52 -12.17
CA ARG A 102 25.38 -16.70 -11.68
C ARG A 102 24.61 -18.01 -11.88
N ARG A 103 23.29 -18.00 -11.74
CA ARG A 103 22.45 -19.18 -12.01
C ARG A 103 22.39 -19.52 -13.50
N ALA A 104 22.29 -18.51 -14.36
CA ALA A 104 22.31 -18.69 -15.81
C ALA A 104 23.67 -19.24 -16.27
N GLU A 105 24.78 -18.67 -15.79
CA GLU A 105 26.15 -19.14 -16.07
C GLU A 105 26.35 -20.60 -15.64
N ALA A 106 25.86 -20.96 -14.45
CA ALA A 106 25.88 -22.35 -13.96
C ALA A 106 25.03 -23.31 -14.81
N ALA A 107 23.91 -22.84 -15.36
CA ALA A 107 23.07 -23.64 -16.26
C ALA A 107 23.69 -23.81 -17.67
N THR A 108 24.46 -22.82 -18.14
CA THR A 108 25.20 -22.89 -19.42
C THR A 108 26.51 -23.65 -19.34
N ARG A 109 27.14 -23.76 -18.17
CA ARG A 109 28.26 -24.71 -17.97
C ARG A 109 27.70 -26.11 -18.11
N ARG A 110 27.85 -26.70 -19.29
CA ARG A 110 27.42 -28.08 -19.57
C ARG A 110 28.06 -29.01 -18.55
N PRO A 111 27.28 -29.79 -17.78
CA PRO A 111 27.82 -30.88 -16.99
C PRO A 111 28.36 -31.93 -17.96
N GLY A 112 29.65 -31.86 -18.28
CA GLY A 112 30.27 -32.75 -19.25
C GLY A 112 31.42 -32.17 -20.07
N GLU A 113 31.70 -30.86 -19.98
CA GLU A 113 32.94 -30.28 -20.50
C GLU A 113 34.04 -30.27 -19.41
N ASP A 114 34.11 -31.38 -18.65
CA ASP A 114 35.36 -31.90 -18.13
C ASP A 114 36.10 -32.49 -19.34
N ASP A 115 36.58 -31.59 -20.20
CA ASP A 115 37.48 -31.94 -21.27
C ASP A 115 38.80 -32.34 -20.62
N GLY A 116 39.03 -33.65 -20.61
CA GLY A 116 40.34 -34.19 -20.92
C GLY A 116 41.43 -33.95 -19.88
N THR A 117 41.62 -34.96 -19.04
CA THR A 117 42.92 -35.65 -18.99
C THR A 117 44.16 -34.78 -18.73
N ALA A 118 44.33 -34.30 -17.50
CA ALA A 118 45.67 -34.12 -16.94
C ALA A 118 45.86 -35.13 -15.82
N LEU A 119 46.55 -36.22 -16.15
CA LEU A 119 47.16 -37.15 -15.20
C LEU A 119 47.87 -36.35 -14.08
N PRO A 120 47.70 -36.69 -12.79
CA PRO A 120 48.54 -36.14 -11.74
C PRO A 120 49.95 -36.73 -11.86
N ASP A 121 50.91 -35.89 -12.21
CA ASP A 121 52.33 -36.16 -12.01
C ASP A 121 52.68 -35.88 -10.53
N ASP A 122 53.24 -36.89 -9.89
CA ASP A 122 53.64 -36.92 -8.48
C ASP A 122 54.73 -35.87 -8.20
N GLY A 123 54.35 -34.73 -7.62
CA GLY A 123 55.32 -33.68 -7.30
C GLY A 123 54.81 -32.70 -6.26
N ALA A 124 54.67 -33.14 -5.02
CA ALA A 124 54.33 -32.30 -3.89
C ALA A 124 55.55 -31.48 -3.40
N PRO A 125 55.57 -30.13 -3.52
CA PRO A 125 56.39 -29.31 -2.65
C PRO A 125 55.63 -29.08 -1.34
N THR A 126 56.18 -29.60 -0.25
CA THR A 126 55.84 -29.26 1.13
C THR A 126 56.14 -27.77 1.38
N GLY A 127 55.18 -26.91 1.04
CA GLY A 127 55.21 -25.51 1.43
C GLY A 127 55.03 -25.35 2.94
N PRO A 128 55.79 -24.46 3.60
CA PRO A 128 55.69 -24.25 5.05
C PRO A 128 54.27 -23.79 5.43
N PRO A 129 53.80 -24.16 6.63
CA PRO A 129 52.46 -23.82 7.09
C PRO A 129 52.25 -22.30 7.10
N PRO A 130 51.07 -21.80 6.67
CA PRO A 130 50.77 -20.37 6.69
C PRO A 130 50.85 -19.83 8.12
N ALA A 131 51.49 -18.67 8.27
CA ALA A 131 51.63 -17.98 9.54
C ALA A 131 50.23 -17.67 10.14
N PRO A 132 50.08 -17.75 11.48
CA PRO A 132 48.83 -17.41 12.15
C PRO A 132 48.45 -15.97 11.83
N SER A 133 47.19 -15.76 11.42
CA SER A 133 46.68 -14.42 11.13
C SER A 133 46.71 -13.56 12.41
N PRO A 134 47.17 -12.29 12.33
CA PRO A 134 47.15 -11.38 13.46
C PRO A 134 45.71 -11.21 13.95
N GLY A 135 45.52 -11.31 15.27
CA GLY A 135 44.21 -11.16 15.91
C GLY A 135 43.58 -9.80 15.63
N PRO A 136 42.24 -9.70 15.69
CA PRO A 136 41.53 -8.45 15.43
C PRO A 136 41.96 -7.36 16.41
N PRO A 137 42.08 -6.09 15.96
CA PRO A 137 42.41 -4.97 16.83
C PRO A 137 41.33 -4.78 17.91
N PRO A 138 41.69 -4.30 19.11
CA PRO A 138 40.73 -4.05 20.18
C PRO A 138 39.69 -3.01 19.73
N SER A 139 38.41 -3.33 19.93
CA SER A 139 37.30 -2.42 19.65
C SER A 139 37.47 -1.11 20.45
N PRO A 140 37.27 0.07 19.84
CA PRO A 140 37.30 1.33 20.55
C PRO A 140 36.16 1.38 21.57
N SER A 141 36.49 1.74 22.81
CA SER A 141 35.53 1.93 23.89
C SER A 141 34.49 2.99 23.52
N SER A 142 33.22 2.61 23.53
CA SER A 142 32.10 3.52 23.27
C SER A 142 32.09 4.68 24.28
N PRO A 143 31.98 5.95 23.82
CA PRO A 143 31.80 7.08 24.71
C PRO A 143 30.46 6.98 25.46
N GLY A 144 30.49 7.25 26.76
CA GLY A 144 29.34 7.14 27.65
C GLY A 144 28.17 8.07 27.27
N PRO A 145 26.94 7.74 27.69
CA PRO A 145 25.74 8.49 27.34
C PRO A 145 25.78 9.92 27.90
N SER A 146 25.54 10.91 27.01
CA SER A 146 25.33 12.30 27.41
C SER A 146 24.07 12.44 28.27
N PRO A 147 24.09 13.30 29.31
CA PRO A 147 22.93 13.52 30.17
C PRO A 147 21.80 14.24 29.41
N SER A 148 20.59 13.71 29.54
CA SER A 148 19.37 14.29 28.95
C SER A 148 19.06 15.68 29.53
N PRO A 149 18.60 16.63 28.69
CA PRO A 149 18.18 17.95 29.14
C PRO A 149 16.88 17.85 29.98
N ARG A 150 16.87 18.61 31.08
CA ARG A 150 15.79 18.74 32.05
C ARG A 150 14.61 19.50 31.41
N ALA A 151 13.45 18.87 31.34
CA ALA A 151 12.22 19.49 30.85
C ALA A 151 11.78 20.66 31.75
N VAL A 152 11.50 21.81 31.14
CA VAL A 152 10.88 22.98 31.77
C VAL A 152 9.35 22.81 31.65
N PRO A 153 8.58 22.92 32.74
CA PRO A 153 7.13 22.94 32.66
C PRO A 153 6.68 24.31 32.13
N GLY A 154 6.03 24.30 30.96
CA GLY A 154 5.42 25.48 30.36
C GLY A 154 3.96 25.57 30.75
N ASP A 155 3.60 26.74 31.27
CA ASP A 155 2.32 27.11 31.83
C ASP A 155 1.14 26.99 30.85
N ASP A 156 0.03 26.61 31.47
CA ASP A 156 -1.34 26.55 30.96
C ASP A 156 -1.87 27.99 30.85
N GLU A 157 -2.10 28.49 29.63
CA GLU A 157 -2.95 29.66 29.43
C GLU A 157 -4.01 29.37 28.36
N GLY A 158 -5.26 29.41 28.84
CA GLY A 158 -6.46 29.28 28.04
C GLY A 158 -6.67 30.47 27.09
N GLY A 159 -7.46 30.21 26.05
CA GLY A 159 -7.88 31.21 25.10
C GLY A 159 -9.09 30.73 24.33
N GLY A 160 -10.26 30.83 24.96
CA GLY A 160 -11.53 30.78 24.25
C GLY A 160 -11.61 31.95 23.27
N GLY A 161 -11.99 31.67 22.04
CA GLY A 161 -12.16 32.67 20.99
C GLY A 161 -13.25 32.25 20.03
N ASP A 162 -14.48 32.64 20.36
CA ASP A 162 -15.58 32.78 19.43
C ASP A 162 -15.15 33.67 18.25
N ARG A 163 -15.36 33.20 17.01
CA ARG A 163 -15.31 34.05 15.80
C ARG A 163 -16.47 33.70 14.88
N ASP A 164 -17.57 34.41 15.10
CA ASP A 164 -18.55 34.78 14.09
C ASP A 164 -18.05 35.98 13.27
N GLY A 165 -18.51 36.09 12.02
CA GLY A 165 -18.30 37.21 11.10
C GLY A 165 -17.22 36.91 10.05
N GLY A 166 -17.41 37.12 8.76
CA GLY A 166 -18.27 38.03 8.00
C GLY A 166 -17.44 38.41 6.76
N ALA A 167 -17.98 38.16 5.57
CA ALA A 167 -18.28 39.17 4.57
C ALA A 167 -17.06 39.82 3.87
N ASP A 168 -17.07 39.65 2.54
CA ASP A 168 -16.76 40.65 1.50
C ASP A 168 -15.40 41.37 1.51
N GLY A 169 -14.69 41.26 0.39
CA GLY A 169 -13.42 41.92 0.14
C GLY A 169 -13.00 41.78 -1.31
N ASP A 170 -13.69 42.54 -2.15
CA ASP A 170 -13.28 42.95 -3.50
C ASP A 170 -11.86 43.56 -3.53
N GLU A 171 -11.23 43.42 -4.70
CA GLU A 171 -10.27 44.35 -5.32
C GLU A 171 -8.96 44.66 -4.57
N ASP A 172 -7.81 44.31 -5.17
CA ASP A 172 -7.01 45.37 -5.79
C ASP A 172 -5.94 44.87 -6.76
N LEU A 173 -5.83 45.62 -7.85
CA LEU A 173 -4.79 45.55 -8.86
C LEU A 173 -3.55 46.27 -8.30
N SER A 174 -2.39 45.60 -8.25
CA SER A 174 -1.13 46.33 -8.13
C SER A 174 -0.02 45.74 -8.97
N SER A 175 0.25 46.52 -10.01
CA SER A 175 1.37 46.53 -10.94
C SER A 175 2.73 46.78 -10.28
N ALA A 176 3.77 46.45 -11.06
CA ALA A 176 5.18 46.89 -10.98
C ALA A 176 6.06 46.14 -9.96
N SER A 177 7.31 45.75 -10.23
CA SER A 177 8.22 46.06 -11.33
C SER A 177 9.38 45.02 -11.35
N PRO A 178 10.10 44.85 -12.48
CA PRO A 178 11.18 43.88 -12.62
C PRO A 178 12.52 44.48 -12.16
N GLY A 179 13.20 43.81 -11.23
CA GLY A 179 14.53 44.17 -10.74
C GLY A 179 15.56 43.13 -11.14
N ALA A 180 16.18 43.30 -12.31
CA ALA A 180 17.36 42.56 -12.74
C ALA A 180 18.57 42.89 -11.87
N ARG A 181 19.29 41.87 -11.38
CA ARG A 181 20.66 41.99 -10.87
C ARG A 181 21.56 41.01 -11.61
N PRO A 182 22.58 41.48 -12.35
CA PRO A 182 23.63 40.62 -12.90
C PRO A 182 24.82 40.55 -11.93
N GLY A 183 25.46 39.39 -11.87
CA GLY A 183 26.83 39.25 -11.34
C GLY A 183 26.96 38.49 -10.04
N ALA A 184 26.92 37.15 -10.11
CA ALA A 184 27.58 36.30 -9.13
C ALA A 184 28.43 35.27 -9.90
N LEU A 185 29.73 35.29 -9.61
CA LEU A 185 30.80 34.52 -10.25
C LEU A 185 30.58 33.00 -10.06
N PRO A 186 31.09 32.16 -10.99
CA PRO A 186 31.09 30.71 -10.83
C PRO A 186 32.10 30.30 -9.75
N GLY A 187 31.62 30.25 -8.50
CA GLY A 187 32.33 29.57 -7.43
C GLY A 187 32.24 28.07 -7.65
N THR A 188 33.39 27.44 -7.90
CA THR A 188 33.58 26.00 -7.92
C THR A 188 33.23 25.44 -6.54
N ALA A 189 31.95 25.15 -6.31
CA ALA A 189 31.49 24.48 -5.11
C ALA A 189 32.02 23.05 -5.13
N ALA A 190 32.99 22.78 -4.27
CA ALA A 190 33.45 21.43 -3.97
C ALA A 190 32.22 20.55 -3.63
N PRO A 191 32.14 19.31 -4.14
CA PRO A 191 31.09 18.40 -3.73
C PRO A 191 31.27 18.12 -2.23
N SER A 192 30.43 18.73 -1.40
CA SER A 192 30.27 18.38 0.01
C SER A 192 29.67 16.99 0.11
N GLY A 193 30.50 15.99 -0.19
CA GLY A 193 30.27 14.57 0.05
C GLY A 193 30.39 14.30 1.53
N GLY A 194 29.29 14.55 2.24
CA GLY A 194 29.11 14.22 3.64
C GLY A 194 27.67 13.81 3.90
N ALA A 195 27.15 12.88 3.08
CA ALA A 195 25.88 12.24 3.36
C ALA A 195 26.01 11.49 4.68
N ALA A 196 25.43 12.05 5.74
CA ALA A 196 25.37 11.42 7.04
C ALA A 196 24.71 10.04 6.88
N PRO A 197 25.35 8.95 7.34
CA PRO A 197 24.70 7.65 7.33
C PRO A 197 23.55 7.67 8.34
N GLY A 198 22.33 7.33 7.91
CA GLY A 198 21.30 6.83 8.84
C GLY A 198 19.99 7.60 8.93
N SER A 199 19.43 8.13 7.84
CA SER A 199 17.99 8.39 7.84
C SER A 199 17.26 7.11 7.44
N ASP A 200 16.90 6.28 8.42
CA ASP A 200 16.02 5.11 8.25
C ASP A 200 14.55 5.50 7.92
N ALA A 201 14.28 6.81 7.76
CA ALA A 201 12.95 7.37 7.54
C ALA A 201 12.15 6.77 6.37
N PRO A 202 12.71 6.57 5.15
CA PRO A 202 11.92 6.05 4.03
C PRO A 202 11.53 4.59 4.24
N THR A 203 12.40 3.79 4.87
CA THR A 203 12.10 2.41 5.26
C THR A 203 10.95 2.36 6.27
N VAL A 204 10.94 3.28 7.24
CA VAL A 204 9.87 3.38 8.24
C VAL A 204 8.53 3.73 7.60
N ASP A 205 8.51 4.62 6.61
CA ASP A 205 7.27 5.01 5.92
C ASP A 205 6.70 3.88 5.04
N VAL A 206 7.54 3.09 4.37
CA VAL A 206 7.09 1.87 3.65
C VAL A 206 6.50 0.85 4.62
N VAL A 207 7.15 0.60 5.75
CA VAL A 207 6.63 -0.32 6.77
C VAL A 207 5.31 0.19 7.34
N ARG A 208 5.19 1.50 7.59
CA ARG A 208 3.94 2.11 8.06
C ARG A 208 2.84 2.01 7.01
N ALA A 209 3.15 2.21 5.74
CA ALA A 209 2.23 2.02 4.62
C ALA A 209 1.73 0.57 4.55
N ALA A 210 2.64 -0.40 4.68
CA ALA A 210 2.30 -1.82 4.71
C ALA A 210 1.35 -2.17 5.86
N LEU A 211 1.66 -1.73 7.08
CA LEU A 211 0.81 -1.99 8.25
C LEU A 211 -0.58 -1.38 8.11
N ARG A 212 -0.67 -0.16 7.55
CA ARG A 212 -1.95 0.52 7.27
C ARG A 212 -2.77 -0.22 6.22
N MET A 213 -2.14 -0.64 5.14
CA MET A 213 -2.78 -1.39 4.06
C MET A 213 -3.29 -2.76 4.55
N SER A 214 -2.45 -3.53 5.25
CA SER A 214 -2.86 -4.81 5.83
C SER A 214 -4.00 -4.64 6.85
N GLY A 215 -3.92 -3.63 7.72
CA GLY A 215 -5.00 -3.32 8.67
C GLY A 215 -6.33 -3.04 7.98
N ARG A 216 -6.31 -2.37 6.82
CA ARG A 216 -7.52 -2.15 6.01
C ARG A 216 -8.04 -3.42 5.37
N LEU A 217 -7.19 -4.24 4.76
CA LEU A 217 -7.58 -5.52 4.16
C LEU A 217 -8.23 -6.45 5.19
N ARG A 218 -7.65 -6.54 6.40
CA ARG A 218 -8.22 -7.30 7.51
C ARG A 218 -9.59 -6.76 7.94
N ALA A 219 -9.75 -5.43 8.00
CA ALA A 219 -11.05 -4.81 8.30
C ALA A 219 -12.12 -5.10 7.23
N ARG A 220 -11.72 -5.53 6.03
CA ARG A 220 -12.61 -6.00 4.95
C ARG A 220 -12.84 -7.51 4.95
N GLY A 221 -12.30 -8.23 5.94
CA GLY A 221 -12.54 -9.67 6.12
C GLY A 221 -11.48 -10.59 5.51
N LEU A 222 -10.38 -10.05 4.97
CA LEU A 222 -9.26 -10.87 4.54
C LEU A 222 -8.56 -11.53 5.74
N ALA A 223 -8.13 -12.78 5.59
CA ALA A 223 -7.38 -13.47 6.65
C ALA A 223 -6.07 -12.71 6.96
N PRO A 224 -5.62 -12.62 8.22
CA PRO A 224 -4.45 -11.82 8.58
C PRO A 224 -3.18 -12.15 7.79
N ALA A 225 -2.88 -13.45 7.64
CA ALA A 225 -1.72 -13.92 6.88
C ALA A 225 -1.81 -13.57 5.38
N GLU A 226 -3.01 -13.73 4.80
CA GLU A 226 -3.28 -13.41 3.40
C GLU A 226 -3.18 -11.90 3.15
N ALA A 227 -3.67 -11.07 4.07
CA ALA A 227 -3.56 -9.62 4.00
C ALA A 227 -2.10 -9.14 4.03
N ASP A 228 -1.29 -9.73 4.92
CA ASP A 228 0.13 -9.39 5.05
C ASP A 228 0.92 -9.81 3.80
N GLU A 229 0.69 -11.03 3.32
CA GLU A 229 1.35 -11.55 2.12
C GLU A 229 0.99 -10.71 0.88
N LEU A 230 -0.29 -10.42 0.69
CA LEU A 230 -0.78 -9.62 -0.44
C LEU A 230 -0.18 -8.21 -0.39
N THR A 231 -0.17 -7.58 0.79
CA THR A 231 0.41 -6.25 0.99
C THR A 231 1.91 -6.24 0.68
N ALA A 232 2.68 -7.18 1.23
CA ALA A 232 4.12 -7.27 0.99
C ALA A 232 4.42 -7.48 -0.49
N ARG A 233 3.65 -8.34 -1.17
CA ARG A 233 3.80 -8.61 -2.61
C ARG A 233 3.51 -7.38 -3.45
N LEU A 234 2.46 -6.61 -3.13
CA LEU A 234 2.12 -5.39 -3.87
C LEU A 234 3.14 -4.27 -3.67
N ILE A 235 3.58 -4.04 -2.42
CA ILE A 235 4.58 -3.02 -2.12
C ILE A 235 5.91 -3.38 -2.78
N ALA A 236 6.36 -4.62 -2.64
CA ALA A 236 7.59 -5.07 -3.31
C ALA A 236 7.51 -4.81 -4.82
N ARG A 237 6.34 -4.98 -5.44
CA ARG A 237 6.19 -4.79 -6.88
C ARG A 237 6.17 -3.33 -7.32
N LEU A 238 5.33 -2.52 -6.67
CA LEU A 238 5.28 -1.07 -6.87
C LEU A 238 6.66 -0.43 -6.78
N VAL A 239 7.51 -1.02 -5.96
CA VAL A 239 8.83 -0.52 -5.66
C VAL A 239 9.91 -1.12 -6.58
N THR A 240 9.75 -2.33 -7.14
CA THR A 240 10.83 -3.02 -7.88
C THR A 240 10.66 -3.11 -9.39
N GLU A 241 9.43 -3.12 -9.92
CA GLU A 241 9.23 -3.44 -11.35
C GLU A 241 8.86 -2.24 -12.22
N ASP A 242 8.28 -1.21 -11.64
CA ASP A 242 7.69 -0.12 -12.41
C ASP A 242 8.43 1.21 -12.18
N ASP A 243 8.25 2.14 -13.13
CA ASP A 243 8.73 3.51 -12.99
C ASP A 243 8.08 4.14 -11.74
N PRO A 244 8.87 4.59 -10.73
CA PRO A 244 8.33 5.18 -9.51
C PRO A 244 7.46 6.41 -9.80
N GLU A 245 7.72 7.13 -10.90
CA GLU A 245 6.87 8.24 -11.32
C GLU A 245 5.51 7.77 -11.83
N GLU A 246 5.44 6.65 -12.57
CA GLU A 246 4.18 6.07 -13.02
C GLU A 246 3.38 5.49 -11.85
N ALA A 247 4.05 4.83 -10.89
CA ALA A 247 3.43 4.33 -9.68
C ALA A 247 2.86 5.48 -8.83
N ALA A 248 3.60 6.57 -8.67
CA ALA A 248 3.11 7.77 -7.98
C ALA A 248 1.91 8.40 -8.70
N ALA A 249 1.97 8.54 -10.03
CA ALA A 249 0.85 9.06 -10.83
C ALA A 249 -0.40 8.16 -10.75
N PHE A 250 -0.22 6.83 -10.68
CA PHE A 250 -1.32 5.91 -10.42
C PHE A 250 -1.93 6.11 -9.03
N LEU A 251 -1.10 6.26 -7.99
CA LEU A 251 -1.57 6.52 -6.64
C LEU A 251 -2.34 7.85 -6.53
N ASP A 252 -1.87 8.91 -7.20
CA ASP A 252 -2.59 10.18 -7.28
C ASP A 252 -3.94 10.03 -8.00
N ALA A 253 -3.96 9.32 -9.13
CA ALA A 253 -5.20 9.04 -9.85
C ALA A 253 -6.18 8.18 -9.02
N LEU A 254 -5.67 7.29 -8.17
CA LEU A 254 -6.49 6.40 -7.33
C LEU A 254 -7.11 7.12 -6.14
N VAL A 255 -6.37 8.05 -5.53
CA VAL A 255 -6.89 8.89 -4.44
C VAL A 255 -7.93 9.88 -4.98
N GLY A 256 -7.74 10.35 -6.22
CA GLY A 256 -8.62 11.34 -6.86
C GLY A 256 -8.67 12.66 -6.09
N ASP A 257 -9.60 13.54 -6.48
CA ASP A 257 -9.92 14.79 -5.75
C ASP A 257 -10.80 14.53 -4.50
N GLU A 258 -10.85 13.29 -4.00
CA GLU A 258 -11.75 12.96 -2.90
C GLU A 258 -11.24 13.63 -1.62
N ALA A 259 -11.92 14.72 -1.24
CA ALA A 259 -11.67 15.41 0.01
C ALA A 259 -11.64 14.38 1.16
N PRO A 260 -10.60 14.40 2.01
CA PRO A 260 -10.43 13.40 3.05
C PRO A 260 -11.74 13.31 3.83
N PRO A 261 -12.29 12.08 4.01
CA PRO A 261 -13.57 11.92 4.66
C PRO A 261 -13.48 12.66 5.99
N PRO A 262 -14.44 13.55 6.32
CA PRO A 262 -14.36 14.36 7.53
C PRO A 262 -14.13 13.39 8.66
N LEU A 263 -13.01 13.58 9.39
CA LEU A 263 -12.61 12.72 10.49
C LEU A 263 -13.82 12.62 11.42
N ARG A 264 -14.58 11.53 11.30
CA ARG A 264 -15.71 11.27 12.18
C ARG A 264 -15.07 11.06 13.53
N GLY A 265 -15.07 12.12 14.34
CA GLY A 265 -14.49 12.10 15.66
C GLY A 265 -14.98 10.88 16.44
N PRO A 266 -14.18 10.37 17.39
CA PRO A 266 -14.49 9.17 18.16
C PRO A 266 -15.87 9.19 18.85
N GLY A 267 -16.56 10.33 18.92
CA GLY A 267 -17.92 10.47 19.45
C GLY A 267 -19.09 10.16 18.51
N ALA A 268 -18.89 9.97 17.19
CA ALA A 268 -20.03 9.87 16.24
C ALA A 268 -20.75 8.51 16.23
N ARG A 269 -20.38 7.56 17.10
CA ARG A 269 -21.04 6.26 17.24
C ARG A 269 -21.78 6.12 18.58
N CYS A 270 -22.57 7.11 18.99
CA CYS A 270 -23.43 6.95 20.18
C CYS A 270 -24.86 7.52 20.04
N GLY A 271 -25.32 7.82 18.82
CA GLY A 271 -26.61 8.51 18.62
C GLY A 271 -27.83 7.64 18.26
N LYS A 272 -27.66 6.37 17.82
CA LYS A 272 -28.80 5.59 17.27
C LYS A 272 -29.21 4.33 18.04
N LEU A 273 -28.58 4.03 19.19
CA LEU A 273 -29.06 2.97 20.09
C LEU A 273 -30.11 3.47 21.11
N ARG A 274 -30.34 4.78 21.23
CA ARG A 274 -31.45 5.34 22.04
C ARG A 274 -32.78 5.47 21.28
N ARG A 275 -33.14 4.53 20.41
CA ARG A 275 -34.55 4.35 19.96
C ARG A 275 -34.94 2.88 19.73
N LEU A 276 -34.25 1.94 20.39
CA LEU A 276 -34.70 0.54 20.49
C LEU A 276 -35.21 0.16 21.90
N GLY A 277 -35.18 1.11 22.85
CA GLY A 277 -35.72 0.93 24.20
C GLY A 277 -37.15 1.41 24.41
N SER A 278 -37.98 1.51 23.36
CA SER A 278 -39.38 1.92 23.50
C SER A 278 -40.36 1.13 22.63
N ALA A 279 -40.03 -0.13 22.33
CA ALA A 279 -40.96 -1.09 21.73
C ALA A 279 -41.05 -2.41 22.53
N ALA A 280 -40.54 -2.44 23.76
CA ALA A 280 -40.55 -3.61 24.64
C ALA A 280 -41.68 -3.60 25.70
N SER A 281 -42.57 -2.61 25.71
CA SER A 281 -43.72 -2.57 26.65
C SER A 281 -45.07 -2.96 26.03
N GLY A 282 -45.06 -3.60 24.85
CA GLY A 282 -46.29 -4.05 24.16
C GLY A 282 -46.44 -5.56 23.99
N LEU A 283 -45.64 -6.37 24.67
CA LEU A 283 -45.65 -7.84 24.55
C LEU A 283 -46.25 -8.51 25.81
N LEU A 284 -47.43 -8.08 26.23
CA LEU A 284 -48.34 -8.91 27.01
C LEU A 284 -49.75 -8.66 26.49
N LEU A 285 -50.43 -9.73 26.05
CA LEU A 285 -51.77 -9.79 25.43
C LEU A 285 -51.79 -9.84 23.89
N ARG A 286 -51.27 -10.93 23.32
CA ARG A 286 -52.00 -11.57 22.21
C ARG A 286 -51.78 -13.09 22.21
N ALA A 287 -52.52 -13.73 23.10
CA ALA A 287 -52.81 -15.15 22.98
C ALA A 287 -53.53 -15.43 21.65
N GLY A 288 -53.14 -16.53 21.00
CA GLY A 288 -54.00 -17.32 20.14
C GLY A 288 -54.32 -16.76 18.76
N ARG A 289 -53.50 -17.12 17.76
CA ARG A 289 -54.07 -17.46 16.46
C ARG A 289 -53.26 -18.57 15.78
N PRO A 290 -53.80 -19.80 15.68
CA PRO A 290 -53.17 -20.86 14.92
C PRO A 290 -53.31 -20.54 13.43
N ARG A 291 -52.19 -20.38 12.73
CA ARG A 291 -52.17 -20.40 11.26
C ARG A 291 -51.91 -21.83 10.81
N THR A 292 -53.01 -22.50 10.47
CA THR A 292 -53.03 -23.52 9.43
C THR A 292 -52.66 -22.85 8.11
N THR A 293 -51.57 -23.26 7.49
CA THR A 293 -51.35 -23.05 6.04
C THR A 293 -51.22 -24.41 5.38
N PRO A 294 -52.04 -24.68 4.35
CA PRO A 294 -52.14 -25.98 3.70
C PRO A 294 -50.91 -26.24 2.84
N HIS A 295 -50.43 -27.47 2.93
CA HIS A 295 -49.41 -28.05 2.07
C HIS A 295 -50.01 -28.22 0.67
N GLY A 296 -49.74 -27.28 -0.23
CA GLY A 296 -50.04 -27.42 -1.65
C GLY A 296 -48.89 -28.15 -2.36
N PRO A 297 -49.13 -29.28 -3.04
CA PRO A 297 -48.11 -29.95 -3.84
C PRO A 297 -47.84 -29.16 -5.13
N PRO A 298 -46.61 -29.23 -5.69
CA PRO A 298 -46.28 -28.56 -6.94
C PRO A 298 -47.03 -29.19 -8.13
N PRO A 299 -47.52 -28.37 -9.09
CA PRO A 299 -48.08 -28.89 -10.34
C PRO A 299 -46.98 -29.56 -11.17
N GLY A 300 -47.27 -30.79 -11.62
CA GLY A 300 -46.37 -31.57 -12.47
C GLY A 300 -46.22 -30.96 -13.86
N PRO A 301 -45.17 -31.37 -14.61
CA PRO A 301 -44.99 -30.97 -16.00
C PRO A 301 -46.06 -31.66 -16.86
N GLU A 302 -47.08 -30.90 -17.23
CA GLU A 302 -48.07 -31.27 -18.22
C GLU A 302 -47.38 -31.24 -19.60
N GLY A 303 -47.11 -32.43 -20.12
CA GLY A 303 -46.71 -32.59 -21.51
C GLY A 303 -47.92 -32.47 -22.42
N THR A 304 -47.77 -31.77 -23.55
CA THR A 304 -48.32 -32.09 -24.88
C THR A 304 -47.87 -30.98 -25.85
N ASN A 305 -47.00 -31.27 -26.81
CA ASN A 305 -47.34 -31.81 -28.13
C ASN A 305 -47.94 -30.75 -29.06
N GLN A 306 -47.18 -30.33 -30.09
CA GLN A 306 -47.62 -30.15 -31.49
C GLN A 306 -46.56 -29.39 -32.32
N GLY A 307 -46.16 -29.98 -33.45
CA GLY A 307 -45.32 -29.37 -34.49
C GLY A 307 -44.36 -30.35 -35.12
#